data_AF-A0A4Q5IXB6-F1
#
_entry.id   AF-A0A4Q5IXB6-F1
#
_cell.length_a   1.000
_cell.length_b   1.000
_cell.length_c   1.000
_cell.angle_alpha   90.00
_cell.angle_beta   90.00
_cell.angle_gamma   90.00
#
_symmetry.space_group_name_H-M   'P 1'
#
loop_
_entity.id
_entity.type
_entity.pdbx_description
1 polymer ?
#
loop_
_entity_poly.entity_id
_entity_poly.type
_entity_poly.pdbx_seq_one_letter_code
_entity_poly.pdbx_strand_id
1 'polypeptide(L)'
;MTEIVPRWEWRSFGDLDWAFAGLTPHDVLESTEVYLVSAAGADVVKVRYELMDVKHLLQTDDNGLEQWTPVVKAPFPLGEADARAVAGAVGVAAETLTGAPYPQDDLLAQLAVPGSGVVAVEVAKRRQRYDVDGCAAELTEVRTPYGSTGTVAIEDEDADLVMRTVRGLGLGGRPNVNFLRGLRALLGLPADRVAVIDVGTNSVKFHVGERTDDGWRAVVDRAEITRLGEGLQEGGGLQPEPMARTVEAISDMADEACRQRVAAIAAVGTAGLRMASNGADFVAGVRKRCGVDIDVISGEDEARLAYRAATEGLGASGARVVFDTGGGSSQFTFGNGDEVVERFSVPVGAVRFTERYGLDATVSEAVLAEALDAIAGDLSRLDGRPTPELVVGLGGAVTNLAAVMHGLTRYDPDVIQGTVLERDEIDRQIELYRTRDAEQRRSIDGLQPQRAEVILAGACVVRTILAKLAVDSFRVSDRGLRHGVLAERFG
;
A
#
# COMPACT_ATOMS: atom_id res chain seq x y z
N MET A 1 11.56 37.31 -24.87
CA MET A 1 10.53 36.33 -24.45
C MET A 1 10.07 36.77 -23.08
N THR A 2 8.77 36.94 -22.88
CA THR A 2 8.19 37.16 -21.55
C THR A 2 8.60 36.00 -20.65
N GLU A 3 9.11 36.29 -19.46
CA GLU A 3 9.48 35.26 -18.48
C GLU A 3 8.21 34.45 -18.14
N ILE A 4 8.25 33.14 -18.40
CA ILE A 4 7.14 32.24 -18.06
C ILE A 4 7.28 31.92 -16.57
N VAL A 5 6.41 32.47 -15.75
CA VAL A 5 6.33 32.14 -14.33
C VAL A 5 5.53 30.85 -14.17
N PRO A 6 6.12 29.75 -13.66
CA PRO A 6 5.38 28.52 -13.40
C PRO A 6 4.29 28.74 -12.33
N ARG A 7 3.07 28.28 -12.59
CA ARG A 7 1.96 28.30 -11.62
C ARG A 7 1.90 26.96 -10.90
N TRP A 8 1.62 27.01 -9.60
CA TRP A 8 1.25 25.84 -8.81
C TRP A 8 -0.15 25.38 -9.20
N GLU A 9 -0.31 24.10 -9.49
CA GLU A 9 -1.60 23.49 -9.78
C GLU A 9 -1.97 22.51 -8.65
N TRP A 10 -3.18 22.69 -8.11
CA TRP A 10 -3.90 21.64 -7.40
C TRP A 10 -4.95 21.05 -8.34
N ARG A 11 -5.08 19.73 -8.39
CA ARG A 11 -6.09 19.06 -9.21
C ARG A 11 -6.68 17.85 -8.51
N SER A 12 -7.98 17.60 -8.70
CA SER A 12 -8.63 16.36 -8.27
C SER A 12 -9.62 15.87 -9.34
N PHE A 13 -10.04 14.61 -9.20
CA PHE A 13 -10.97 13.93 -10.11
C PHE A 13 -12.25 13.46 -9.39
N GLY A 14 -13.29 13.16 -10.18
CA GLY A 14 -14.57 12.62 -9.73
C GLY A 14 -15.72 13.61 -9.80
N ASP A 15 -16.80 13.31 -9.08
CA ASP A 15 -17.97 14.21 -8.96
C ASP A 15 -17.64 15.38 -8.02
N LEU A 16 -17.45 16.55 -8.63
CA LEU A 16 -16.92 17.77 -8.01
C LEU A 16 -17.74 19.03 -8.37
N ASP A 17 -18.83 18.89 -9.11
CA ASP A 17 -19.65 20.02 -9.57
C ASP A 17 -20.21 20.83 -8.39
N TRP A 18 -20.44 20.15 -7.27
CA TRP A 18 -20.90 20.75 -6.02
C TRP A 18 -19.97 21.85 -5.50
N ALA A 19 -18.66 21.78 -5.76
CA ALA A 19 -17.69 22.76 -5.27
C ALA A 19 -17.89 24.14 -5.94
N PHE A 20 -18.46 24.15 -7.14
CA PHE A 20 -18.74 25.36 -7.91
C PHE A 20 -20.23 25.72 -7.92
N ALA A 21 -21.05 25.05 -7.10
CA ALA A 21 -22.46 25.31 -7.01
C ALA A 21 -22.72 26.77 -6.57
N GLY A 22 -23.40 27.54 -7.43
CA GLY A 22 -23.69 28.95 -7.19
C GLY A 22 -22.65 29.92 -7.74
N LEU A 23 -21.56 29.44 -8.34
CA LEU A 23 -20.62 30.27 -9.10
C LEU A 23 -21.03 30.33 -10.57
N THR A 24 -20.72 31.45 -11.23
CA THR A 24 -20.95 31.63 -12.67
C THR A 24 -19.61 31.57 -13.41
N PRO A 25 -19.43 30.67 -14.39
CA PRO A 25 -18.19 30.64 -15.16
C PRO A 25 -18.10 31.87 -16.06
N HIS A 26 -16.90 32.43 -16.20
CA HIS A 26 -16.66 33.54 -17.13
C HIS A 26 -16.40 33.05 -18.56
N ASP A 27 -16.05 31.77 -18.75
CA ASP A 27 -15.81 31.16 -20.05
C ASP A 27 -16.16 29.67 -20.05
N VAL A 28 -16.61 29.17 -21.20
CA VAL A 28 -16.90 27.75 -21.44
C VAL A 28 -16.26 27.34 -22.75
N LEU A 29 -15.28 26.44 -22.67
CA LEU A 29 -14.46 26.03 -23.80
C LEU A 29 -14.57 24.53 -24.05
N GLU A 30 -14.70 24.16 -25.32
CA GLU A 30 -14.62 22.77 -25.76
C GLU A 30 -13.39 22.56 -26.64
N SER A 31 -12.72 21.42 -26.44
CA SER A 31 -11.62 21.02 -27.31
C SER A 31 -11.48 19.51 -27.36
N THR A 32 -10.95 19.03 -28.47
CA THR A 32 -10.40 17.69 -28.61
C THR A 32 -8.87 17.80 -28.68
N GLU A 33 -8.19 16.99 -27.88
CA GLU A 33 -6.73 16.95 -27.76
C GLU A 33 -6.29 15.49 -27.87
N VAL A 34 -5.10 15.23 -28.42
CA VAL A 34 -4.49 13.89 -28.38
C VAL A 34 -3.43 13.89 -27.29
N TYR A 35 -3.51 12.97 -26.33
CA TYR A 35 -2.48 12.76 -25.31
C TYR A 35 -1.66 11.52 -25.67
N LEU A 36 -0.34 11.62 -25.54
CA LEU A 36 0.55 10.47 -25.55
C LEU A 36 0.81 10.06 -24.10
N VAL A 37 0.21 8.95 -23.68
CA VAL A 37 0.27 8.46 -22.30
C VAL A 37 1.13 7.22 -22.26
N SER A 38 2.32 7.31 -21.67
CA SER A 38 3.11 6.12 -21.30
C SER A 38 2.80 5.68 -19.88
N ALA A 39 3.15 4.45 -19.49
CA ALA A 39 3.04 4.02 -18.08
C ALA A 39 4.05 4.74 -17.17
N ALA A 40 5.31 4.85 -17.62
CA ALA A 40 6.45 5.31 -16.82
C ALA A 40 6.80 6.81 -16.94
N GLY A 41 6.25 7.53 -17.93
CA GLY A 41 6.59 8.94 -18.15
C GLY A 41 6.09 9.86 -17.03
N ALA A 42 6.79 10.94 -16.73
CA ALA A 42 6.29 11.97 -15.80
C ALA A 42 5.69 13.18 -16.54
N ASP A 43 5.96 13.29 -17.85
CA ASP A 43 5.68 14.48 -18.63
C ASP A 43 4.29 14.44 -19.26
N VAL A 44 3.66 15.61 -19.31
CA VAL A 44 2.41 15.78 -20.05
C VAL A 44 2.76 16.04 -21.52
N VAL A 45 2.48 15.05 -22.37
CA VAL A 45 2.68 15.15 -23.82
C VAL A 45 1.34 15.17 -24.51
N LYS A 46 1.03 16.27 -25.20
CA LYS A 46 -0.25 16.42 -25.90
C LYS A 46 -0.13 17.20 -27.19
N VAL A 47 -1.08 16.95 -28.08
CA VAL A 47 -1.31 17.70 -29.31
C VAL A 47 -2.66 18.39 -29.23
N ARG A 48 -2.69 19.69 -29.53
CA ARG A 48 -3.91 20.49 -29.64
C ARG A 48 -3.78 21.48 -30.78
N TYR A 49 -4.73 21.50 -31.71
CA TYR A 49 -4.74 22.41 -32.87
C TYR A 49 -3.41 22.40 -33.65
N GLU A 50 -2.90 21.20 -33.99
CA GLU A 50 -1.61 21.01 -34.70
C GLU A 50 -0.39 21.62 -33.98
N LEU A 51 -0.49 21.80 -32.67
CA LEU A 51 0.59 22.23 -31.80
C LEU A 51 0.97 21.10 -30.84
N MET A 52 2.23 20.71 -30.83
CA MET A 52 2.81 19.85 -29.79
C MET A 52 3.09 20.68 -28.54
N ASP A 53 2.62 20.20 -27.38
CA ASP A 53 2.86 20.78 -26.06
C ASP A 53 3.39 19.67 -25.14
N VAL A 54 4.66 19.80 -24.75
CA VAL A 54 5.28 18.94 -23.73
C VAL A 54 5.55 19.78 -22.50
N LYS A 55 5.02 19.34 -21.37
CA LYS A 55 5.29 19.94 -20.06
C LYS A 55 6.00 18.96 -19.15
N HIS A 56 7.08 19.45 -18.55
CA HIS A 56 7.84 18.73 -17.54
C HIS A 56 7.43 19.18 -16.14
N LEU A 57 7.36 18.24 -15.21
CA LEU A 57 7.13 18.54 -13.80
C LEU A 57 8.40 19.16 -13.22
N LEU A 58 8.37 20.45 -12.90
CA LEU A 58 9.51 21.19 -12.35
C LEU A 58 9.74 20.82 -10.88
N GLN A 59 8.69 20.91 -10.07
CA GLN A 59 8.75 20.59 -8.64
C GLN A 59 7.37 20.30 -8.06
N THR A 60 7.39 19.68 -6.88
CA THR A 60 6.21 19.44 -6.05
C THR A 60 6.49 20.00 -4.65
N ASP A 61 5.56 20.74 -4.06
CA ASP A 61 5.70 21.26 -2.70
C ASP A 61 5.27 20.23 -1.63
N ASP A 62 5.39 20.60 -0.35
CA ASP A 62 5.01 19.75 0.78
C ASP A 62 3.51 19.43 0.84
N ASN A 63 2.66 20.24 0.19
CA ASN A 63 1.22 20.02 0.06
C ASN A 63 0.86 19.20 -1.19
N GLY A 64 1.85 18.74 -1.95
CA GLY A 64 1.65 17.98 -3.19
C GLY A 64 1.28 18.86 -4.40
N LEU A 65 1.28 20.19 -4.29
CA LEU A 65 1.07 21.09 -5.42
C LEU A 65 2.18 20.92 -6.44
N GLU A 66 1.84 20.97 -7.72
CA GLU A 66 2.79 20.73 -8.78
C GLU A 66 3.02 21.98 -9.63
N GLN A 67 4.27 22.26 -9.96
CA GLN A 67 4.64 23.26 -10.95
C GLN A 67 5.10 22.60 -12.24
N TRP A 68 4.55 23.05 -13.35
CA TRP A 68 4.84 22.51 -14.68
C TRP A 68 5.50 23.55 -15.56
N THR A 69 6.58 23.16 -16.25
CA THR A 69 7.29 24.03 -17.18
C THR A 69 7.16 23.51 -18.62
N PRO A 70 6.83 24.35 -19.61
CA PRO A 70 6.81 23.93 -21.00
C PRO A 70 8.23 23.68 -21.50
N VAL A 71 8.48 22.47 -22.01
CA VAL A 71 9.78 22.09 -22.60
C VAL A 71 9.72 21.97 -24.13
N VAL A 72 8.54 21.70 -24.70
CA VAL A 72 8.28 21.80 -26.14
C VAL A 72 6.96 22.52 -26.34
N LYS A 73 6.95 23.52 -27.23
CA LYS A 73 5.73 24.20 -27.67
C LYS A 73 5.89 24.62 -29.12
N ALA A 74 5.64 23.70 -30.04
CA ALA A 74 5.99 23.85 -31.45
C ALA A 74 4.86 23.37 -32.38
N PRO A 75 4.60 24.08 -33.48
CA PRO A 75 3.66 23.63 -34.50
C PRO A 75 4.25 22.48 -35.32
N PHE A 76 3.40 21.64 -35.89
CA PHE A 76 3.83 20.64 -36.86
C PHE A 76 4.16 21.25 -38.24
N PRO A 77 5.05 20.61 -39.03
CA PRO A 77 5.84 19.43 -38.69
C PRO A 77 6.98 19.77 -37.69
N LEU A 78 7.28 18.85 -36.77
CA LEU A 78 8.31 19.07 -35.75
C LEU A 78 9.72 18.91 -36.32
N GLY A 79 10.63 19.75 -35.83
CA GLY A 79 12.06 19.57 -36.05
C GLY A 79 12.63 18.40 -35.27
N GLU A 80 13.85 17.99 -35.61
CA GLU A 80 14.49 16.83 -34.99
C GLU A 80 14.68 16.97 -33.48
N ALA A 81 15.09 18.15 -33.00
CA ALA A 81 15.29 18.40 -31.57
C ALA A 81 13.98 18.23 -30.76
N ASP A 82 12.89 18.83 -31.23
CA ASP A 82 11.59 18.74 -30.56
C ASP A 82 11.03 17.31 -30.60
N ALA A 83 11.16 16.61 -31.73
CA ALA A 83 10.71 15.22 -31.84
C ALA A 83 11.49 14.28 -30.90
N ARG A 84 12.81 14.47 -30.75
CA ARG A 84 13.62 13.73 -29.76
C ARG A 84 13.19 14.04 -28.32
N ALA A 85 12.87 15.29 -28.01
CA ALA A 85 12.38 15.68 -26.69
C ALA A 85 11.00 15.03 -26.39
N VAL A 86 10.10 14.99 -27.38
CA VAL A 86 8.81 14.28 -27.26
C VAL A 86 9.04 12.78 -27.01
N ALA A 87 9.92 12.13 -27.78
CA ALA A 87 10.22 10.70 -27.60
C ALA A 87 10.75 10.41 -26.19
N GLY A 88 11.70 11.22 -25.71
CA GLY A 88 12.23 11.11 -24.34
C GLY A 88 11.15 11.28 -23.27
N ALA A 89 10.25 12.25 -23.44
CA ALA A 89 9.15 12.53 -22.51
C ALA A 89 8.17 11.35 -22.36
N VAL A 90 7.97 10.56 -23.43
CA VAL A 90 7.12 9.36 -23.39
C VAL A 90 7.89 8.05 -23.15
N GLY A 91 9.22 8.11 -23.01
CA GLY A 91 10.08 6.94 -22.75
C GLY A 91 10.38 6.09 -23.99
N VAL A 92 10.30 6.67 -25.19
CA VAL A 92 10.65 6.01 -26.45
C VAL A 92 12.07 6.42 -26.87
N ALA A 93 12.88 5.45 -27.31
CA ALA A 93 14.24 5.70 -27.77
C ALA A 93 14.23 6.59 -29.04
N ALA A 94 14.94 7.71 -29.00
CA ALA A 94 14.96 8.69 -30.07
C ALA A 94 15.42 8.12 -31.43
N GLU A 95 16.22 7.05 -31.41
CA GLU A 95 16.75 6.37 -32.59
C GLU A 95 15.67 5.64 -33.39
N THR A 96 14.49 5.41 -32.81
CA THR A 96 13.36 4.80 -33.55
C THR A 96 12.66 5.78 -34.47
N LEU A 97 12.87 7.09 -34.28
CA LEU A 97 12.26 8.12 -35.10
C LEU A 97 12.99 8.25 -36.44
N THR A 98 12.22 8.26 -37.52
CA THR A 98 12.71 8.39 -38.89
C THR A 98 11.85 9.37 -39.70
N GLY A 99 12.46 10.04 -40.68
CA GLY A 99 11.74 10.88 -41.64
C GLY A 99 11.54 12.35 -41.25
N ALA A 100 12.55 13.00 -40.65
CA ALA A 100 12.48 14.43 -40.32
C ALA A 100 12.34 15.33 -41.57
N PRO A 101 11.59 16.47 -41.50
CA PRO A 101 10.79 16.95 -40.37
C PRO A 101 9.53 16.10 -40.17
N TYR A 102 9.05 15.98 -38.94
CA TYR A 102 8.03 14.99 -38.55
C TYR A 102 6.61 15.55 -38.65
N PRO A 103 5.76 15.12 -39.61
CA PRO A 103 4.33 15.40 -39.58
C PRO A 103 3.67 14.80 -38.34
N GLN A 104 2.52 15.36 -37.94
CA GLN A 104 1.79 14.92 -36.73
C GLN A 104 1.47 13.43 -36.76
N ASP A 105 0.80 12.97 -37.81
CA ASP A 105 0.33 11.58 -37.89
C ASP A 105 1.50 10.59 -37.93
N ASP A 106 2.57 10.93 -38.65
CA ASP A 106 3.79 10.11 -38.72
C ASP A 106 4.49 10.02 -37.37
N LEU A 107 4.59 11.11 -36.62
CA LEU A 107 5.20 11.11 -35.29
C LEU A 107 4.37 10.28 -34.30
N LEU A 108 3.05 10.50 -34.26
CA LEU A 108 2.16 9.75 -33.37
C LEU A 108 2.20 8.26 -33.69
N ALA A 109 2.21 7.87 -34.98
CA ALA A 109 2.30 6.48 -35.41
C ALA A 109 3.64 5.82 -35.02
N GLN A 110 4.75 6.57 -35.03
CA GLN A 110 6.06 6.06 -34.62
C GLN A 110 6.21 5.93 -33.09
N LEU A 111 5.56 6.82 -32.32
CA LEU A 111 5.64 6.80 -30.85
C LEU A 111 4.68 5.81 -30.21
N ALA A 112 3.46 5.67 -30.74
CA ALA A 112 2.41 4.81 -30.18
C ALA A 112 2.30 3.46 -30.91
N VAL A 113 3.44 2.89 -31.32
CA VAL A 113 3.46 1.54 -31.92
C VAL A 113 3.06 0.47 -30.91
N PRO A 114 2.41 -0.63 -31.32
CA PRO A 114 2.10 -1.75 -30.42
C PRO A 114 3.37 -2.24 -29.70
N GLY A 115 3.32 -2.32 -28.37
CA GLY A 115 4.45 -2.75 -27.53
C GLY A 115 5.39 -1.62 -27.08
N SER A 116 5.22 -0.38 -27.55
CA SER A 116 5.99 0.78 -27.06
C SER A 116 5.70 1.17 -25.61
N GLY A 117 4.58 0.70 -25.05
CA GLY A 117 4.08 1.15 -23.75
C GLY A 117 3.48 2.56 -23.78
N VAL A 118 3.33 3.18 -24.97
CA VAL A 118 2.71 4.49 -25.18
C VAL A 118 1.33 4.31 -25.83
N VAL A 119 0.32 4.98 -25.27
CA VAL A 119 -1.04 5.03 -25.81
C VAL A 119 -1.34 6.44 -26.28
N ALA A 120 -1.65 6.59 -27.57
CA ALA A 120 -2.25 7.81 -28.09
C ALA A 120 -3.75 7.78 -27.82
N VAL A 121 -4.26 8.71 -27.00
CA VAL A 121 -5.68 8.80 -26.68
C VAL A 121 -6.25 10.14 -27.06
N GLU A 122 -7.39 10.12 -27.76
CA GLU A 122 -8.20 11.30 -27.98
C GLU A 122 -8.99 11.65 -26.70
N VAL A 123 -8.85 12.89 -26.26
CA VAL A 123 -9.47 13.42 -25.04
C VAL A 123 -10.31 14.64 -25.38
N ALA A 124 -11.62 14.47 -25.33
CA ALA A 124 -12.57 15.57 -25.43
C ALA A 124 -12.76 16.21 -24.05
N LYS A 125 -12.64 17.54 -23.98
CA LYS A 125 -12.78 18.30 -22.74
C LYS A 125 -13.78 19.44 -22.89
N ARG A 126 -14.69 19.57 -21.93
CA ARG A 126 -15.56 20.74 -21.75
C ARG A 126 -15.17 21.42 -20.44
N ARG A 127 -14.61 22.63 -20.53
CA ARG A 127 -14.03 23.39 -19.40
C ARG A 127 -14.90 24.58 -19.08
N GLN A 128 -15.21 24.74 -17.80
CA GLN A 128 -15.85 25.93 -17.24
C GLN A 128 -14.82 26.63 -16.37
N ARG A 129 -14.55 27.91 -16.66
CA ARG A 129 -13.49 28.68 -15.98
C ARG A 129 -14.07 29.71 -15.04
N TYR A 130 -13.43 29.86 -13.90
CA TYR A 130 -13.83 30.71 -12.79
C TYR A 130 -12.63 31.45 -12.23
N ASP A 131 -12.90 32.57 -11.58
CA ASP A 131 -11.97 33.23 -10.67
C ASP A 131 -12.49 33.04 -9.25
N VAL A 132 -11.73 32.36 -8.40
CA VAL A 132 -12.13 32.04 -7.02
C VAL A 132 -11.04 32.48 -6.07
N ASP A 133 -11.35 33.46 -5.22
CA ASP A 133 -10.41 34.04 -4.25
C ASP A 133 -9.08 34.52 -4.87
N GLY A 134 -9.11 34.94 -6.13
CA GLY A 134 -7.93 35.39 -6.88
C GLY A 134 -7.16 34.27 -7.61
N CYS A 135 -7.53 33.01 -7.41
CA CYS A 135 -7.00 31.88 -8.18
C CYS A 135 -7.82 31.65 -9.46
N ALA A 136 -7.13 31.22 -10.52
CA ALA A 136 -7.81 30.63 -11.67
C ALA A 136 -8.29 29.23 -11.30
N ALA A 137 -9.57 28.95 -11.52
CA ALA A 137 -10.18 27.66 -11.25
C ALA A 137 -10.90 27.13 -12.48
N GLU A 138 -10.79 25.82 -12.73
CA GLU A 138 -11.35 25.18 -13.90
C GLU A 138 -12.09 23.89 -13.50
N LEU A 139 -13.39 23.82 -13.77
CA LEU A 139 -14.18 22.59 -13.70
C LEU A 139 -14.27 22.00 -15.11
N THR A 140 -13.78 20.78 -15.28
CA THR A 140 -13.67 20.12 -16.58
C THR A 140 -14.37 18.78 -16.59
N GLU A 141 -15.24 18.58 -17.57
CA GLU A 141 -15.69 17.26 -17.97
C GLU A 141 -14.71 16.69 -18.99
N VAL A 142 -14.18 15.49 -18.71
CA VAL A 142 -13.22 14.76 -19.55
C VAL A 142 -13.92 13.53 -20.12
N ARG A 143 -13.84 13.33 -21.44
CA ARG A 143 -14.38 12.16 -22.14
C ARG A 143 -13.31 11.54 -23.03
N THR A 144 -13.21 10.22 -22.95
CA THR A 144 -12.31 9.38 -23.76
C THR A 144 -13.07 8.16 -24.27
N PRO A 145 -12.53 7.39 -25.23
CA PRO A 145 -13.12 6.10 -25.61
C PRO A 145 -13.24 5.08 -24.47
N TYR A 146 -12.52 5.30 -23.36
CA TYR A 146 -12.45 4.38 -22.21
C TYR A 146 -13.36 4.80 -21.04
N GLY A 147 -13.97 5.98 -21.12
CA GLY A 147 -14.86 6.49 -20.08
C GLY A 147 -14.82 8.01 -19.94
N SER A 148 -15.54 8.51 -18.93
CA SER A 148 -15.61 9.93 -18.61
C SER A 148 -15.41 10.18 -17.11
N THR A 149 -14.94 11.39 -16.78
CA THR A 149 -14.78 11.85 -15.40
C THR A 149 -14.80 13.37 -15.31
N GLY A 150 -15.15 13.90 -14.14
CA GLY A 150 -14.97 15.31 -13.81
C GLY A 150 -13.58 15.58 -13.23
N THR A 151 -13.03 16.76 -13.45
CA THR A 151 -11.82 17.23 -12.76
C THR A 151 -11.92 18.71 -12.42
N VAL A 152 -11.39 19.08 -11.27
CA VAL A 152 -11.22 20.47 -10.84
C VAL A 152 -9.74 20.78 -10.80
N ALA A 153 -9.35 21.93 -11.34
CA ALA A 153 -8.02 22.50 -11.21
C ALA A 153 -8.11 23.87 -10.53
N ILE A 154 -7.16 24.17 -9.65
CA ILE A 154 -6.97 25.50 -9.07
C ILE A 154 -5.50 25.84 -9.24
N GLU A 155 -5.20 26.98 -9.86
CA GLU A 155 -3.84 27.37 -10.18
C GLU A 155 -3.53 28.83 -9.86
N ASP A 156 -2.37 29.05 -9.24
CA ASP A 156 -1.79 30.38 -9.03
C ASP A 156 -0.28 30.37 -8.87
N GLU A 157 0.36 31.52 -8.93
CA GLU A 157 1.80 31.67 -8.65
C GLU A 157 2.09 31.53 -7.15
N ASP A 158 1.12 31.84 -6.29
CA ASP A 158 1.19 31.66 -4.83
C ASP A 158 0.57 30.31 -4.39
N ALA A 159 1.43 29.38 -3.96
CA ALA A 159 1.04 28.07 -3.43
C ALA A 159 0.10 28.17 -2.21
N ASP A 160 0.34 29.13 -1.31
CA ASP A 160 -0.49 29.30 -0.12
C ASP A 160 -1.89 29.78 -0.50
N LEU A 161 -1.99 30.63 -1.53
CA LEU A 161 -3.27 31.07 -2.07
C LEU A 161 -4.04 29.89 -2.66
N VAL A 162 -3.39 29.04 -3.47
CA VAL A 162 -4.00 27.82 -4.01
C VAL A 162 -4.57 26.95 -2.89
N MET A 163 -3.78 26.63 -1.85
CA MET A 163 -4.26 25.79 -0.75
C MET A 163 -5.33 26.45 0.11
N ARG A 164 -5.35 27.78 0.23
CA ARG A 164 -6.47 28.50 0.88
C ARG A 164 -7.75 28.36 0.06
N THR A 165 -7.69 28.58 -1.26
CA THR A 165 -8.85 28.43 -2.15
C THR A 165 -9.38 27.00 -2.19
N VAL A 166 -8.49 26.00 -2.27
CA VAL A 166 -8.86 24.57 -2.18
C VAL A 166 -9.64 24.29 -0.89
N ARG A 167 -9.16 24.79 0.26
CA ARG A 167 -9.85 24.62 1.54
C ARG A 167 -11.18 25.38 1.59
N GLY A 168 -11.22 26.61 1.06
CA GLY A 168 -12.43 27.44 0.99
C GLY A 168 -13.56 26.79 0.18
N LEU A 169 -13.21 26.09 -0.91
CA LEU A 169 -14.14 25.31 -1.73
C LEU A 169 -14.51 23.94 -1.12
N GLY A 170 -14.00 23.61 0.07
CA GLY A 170 -14.24 22.31 0.71
C GLY A 170 -13.50 21.14 0.08
N LEU A 171 -12.48 21.41 -0.75
CA LEU A 171 -11.73 20.41 -1.51
C LEU A 171 -10.49 19.88 -0.76
N GLY A 172 -10.16 20.43 0.42
CA GLY A 172 -8.90 20.12 1.14
C GLY A 172 -8.70 18.67 1.58
N GLY A 173 -9.75 17.85 1.61
CA GLY A 173 -9.64 16.40 1.88
C GLY A 173 -9.58 15.53 0.63
N ARG A 174 -9.53 16.13 -0.58
CA ARG A 174 -9.43 15.39 -1.83
C ARG A 174 -7.96 15.17 -2.21
N PRO A 175 -7.60 14.01 -2.78
CA PRO A 175 -6.22 13.76 -3.20
C PRO A 175 -5.85 14.73 -4.32
N ASN A 176 -4.65 15.33 -4.21
CA ASN A 176 -4.07 16.08 -5.32
C ASN A 176 -3.52 15.09 -6.36
N VAL A 177 -4.11 15.10 -7.55
CA VAL A 177 -3.84 14.18 -8.65
C VAL A 177 -3.72 14.99 -9.93
N ASN A 178 -2.56 14.95 -10.55
CA ASN A 178 -2.33 15.65 -11.80
C ASN A 178 -3.06 15.04 -12.99
N PHE A 179 -3.17 15.82 -14.07
CA PHE A 179 -4.02 15.45 -15.20
C PHE A 179 -3.63 14.12 -15.84
N LEU A 180 -2.33 13.89 -16.02
CA LEU A 180 -1.79 12.68 -16.64
C LEU A 180 -2.10 11.43 -15.82
N ARG A 181 -1.96 11.51 -14.49
CA ARG A 181 -2.26 10.39 -13.57
C ARG A 181 -3.74 10.04 -13.58
N GLY A 182 -4.62 11.05 -13.53
CA GLY A 182 -6.06 10.80 -13.66
C GLY A 182 -6.44 10.22 -15.04
N LEU A 183 -5.77 10.65 -16.11
CA LEU A 183 -5.96 10.07 -17.44
C LEU A 183 -5.49 8.61 -17.51
N ARG A 184 -4.33 8.26 -16.92
CA ARG A 184 -3.87 6.86 -16.81
C ARG A 184 -4.89 5.97 -16.12
N ALA A 185 -5.45 6.44 -15.01
CA ALA A 185 -6.48 5.72 -14.27
C ALA A 185 -7.75 5.50 -15.14
N LEU A 186 -8.18 6.52 -15.90
CA LEU A 186 -9.32 6.41 -16.81
C LEU A 186 -9.07 5.44 -17.98
N LEU A 187 -7.82 5.32 -18.43
CA LEU A 187 -7.38 4.36 -19.46
C LEU A 187 -7.22 2.92 -18.92
N GLY A 188 -7.28 2.72 -17.60
CA GLY A 188 -6.97 1.43 -16.98
C GLY A 188 -5.51 1.03 -17.15
N LEU A 189 -4.60 1.99 -17.34
CA LEU A 189 -3.18 1.68 -17.45
C LEU A 189 -2.63 1.24 -16.09
N PRO A 190 -1.79 0.19 -16.04
CA PRO A 190 -1.21 -0.30 -14.81
C PRO A 190 -0.46 0.83 -14.09
N ALA A 191 -0.86 1.12 -12.86
CA ALA A 191 -0.13 2.03 -11.99
C ALA A 191 1.21 1.41 -11.58
N ASP A 192 2.29 2.19 -11.62
CA ASP A 192 3.59 1.76 -11.14
C ASP A 192 3.61 1.62 -9.62
N ARG A 193 2.82 2.42 -8.89
CA ARG A 193 2.73 2.38 -7.43
C ARG A 193 1.30 2.43 -6.93
N VAL A 194 0.97 1.52 -6.02
CA VAL A 194 -0.32 1.44 -5.31
C VAL A 194 -0.08 1.35 -3.81
N ALA A 195 -1.07 1.71 -3.00
CA ALA A 195 -0.96 1.57 -1.56
C ALA A 195 -2.13 0.80 -0.95
N VAL A 196 -1.85 0.19 0.19
CA VAL A 196 -2.84 -0.43 1.05
C VAL A 196 -2.78 0.17 2.45
N ILE A 197 -3.94 0.52 3.00
CA ILE A 197 -4.12 0.91 4.40
C ILE A 197 -4.97 -0.17 5.09
N ASP A 198 -4.41 -0.83 6.09
CA ASP A 198 -5.10 -1.84 6.92
C ASP A 198 -5.42 -1.22 8.28
N VAL A 199 -6.69 -0.87 8.50
CA VAL A 199 -7.19 -0.27 9.74
C VAL A 199 -7.60 -1.38 10.71
N GLY A 200 -6.64 -1.76 11.55
CA GLY A 200 -6.79 -2.74 12.61
C GLY A 200 -7.34 -2.16 13.91
N THR A 201 -7.76 -3.04 14.82
CA THR A 201 -8.22 -2.67 16.17
C THR A 201 -7.11 -2.03 17.01
N ASN A 202 -5.85 -2.46 16.85
CA ASN A 202 -4.71 -1.97 17.63
C ASN A 202 -3.81 -0.99 16.85
N SER A 203 -3.69 -1.18 15.55
CA SER A 203 -2.73 -0.45 14.71
C SER A 203 -3.28 -0.26 13.30
N VAL A 204 -2.86 0.82 12.64
CA VAL A 204 -3.05 1.03 11.21
C VAL A 204 -1.75 0.68 10.48
N LYS A 205 -1.81 -0.16 9.45
CA LYS A 205 -0.65 -0.50 8.63
C LYS A 205 -0.73 0.19 7.28
N PHE A 206 0.41 0.62 6.77
CA PHE A 206 0.56 1.28 5.49
C PHE A 206 1.62 0.57 4.66
N HIS A 207 1.25 0.14 3.47
CA HIS A 207 2.13 -0.52 2.54
C HIS A 207 2.02 0.13 1.16
N VAL A 208 3.14 0.50 0.56
CA VAL A 208 3.23 1.00 -0.82
C VAL A 208 3.97 -0.06 -1.64
N GLY A 209 3.29 -0.64 -2.62
CA GLY A 209 3.86 -1.59 -3.55
C GLY A 209 4.14 -0.94 -4.90
N GLU A 210 5.32 -1.18 -5.44
CA GLU A 210 5.72 -0.82 -6.79
C GLU A 210 5.72 -2.06 -7.69
N ARG A 211 5.04 -2.00 -8.83
CA ARG A 211 4.99 -3.12 -9.77
C ARG A 211 6.32 -3.25 -10.50
N THR A 212 6.81 -4.48 -10.58
CA THR A 212 8.04 -4.89 -11.25
C THR A 212 7.74 -6.12 -12.11
N ASP A 213 8.68 -6.50 -12.99
CA ASP A 213 8.53 -7.70 -13.83
C ASP A 213 8.39 -8.99 -12.99
N ASP A 214 8.96 -9.00 -11.77
CA ASP A 214 8.96 -10.12 -10.84
C ASP A 214 7.81 -10.06 -9.80
N GLY A 215 6.86 -9.13 -9.97
CA GLY A 215 5.72 -8.92 -9.06
C GLY A 215 5.79 -7.58 -8.32
N TRP A 216 5.49 -7.58 -7.02
CA TRP A 216 5.42 -6.34 -6.23
C TRP A 216 6.66 -6.16 -5.35
N ARG A 217 7.31 -4.99 -5.47
CA ARG A 217 8.38 -4.56 -4.57
C ARG A 217 7.84 -3.58 -3.53
N ALA A 218 8.15 -3.80 -2.26
CA ALA A 218 7.80 -2.86 -1.21
C ALA A 218 8.63 -1.55 -1.33
N VAL A 219 7.95 -0.41 -1.36
CA VAL A 219 8.56 0.94 -1.27
C VAL A 219 8.47 1.46 0.16
N VAL A 220 7.31 1.23 0.79
CA VAL A 220 7.05 1.57 2.19
C VAL A 220 6.33 0.39 2.83
N ASP A 221 6.75 -0.01 4.02
CA ASP A 221 5.99 -0.93 4.86
C ASP A 221 6.17 -0.54 6.33
N ARG A 222 5.09 -0.02 6.93
CA ARG A 222 5.11 0.45 8.33
C ARG A 222 3.77 0.26 9.01
N ALA A 223 3.79 0.30 10.33
CA ALA A 223 2.59 0.26 11.16
C ALA A 223 2.64 1.39 12.21
N GLU A 224 1.47 1.91 12.54
CA GLU A 224 1.30 2.93 13.57
C GLU A 224 0.28 2.46 14.61
N ILE A 225 0.62 2.58 15.89
CA ILE A 225 -0.22 2.08 17.00
C ILE A 225 -1.20 3.18 17.39
N THR A 226 -2.45 3.08 16.91
CA THR A 226 -3.51 4.06 17.19
C THR A 226 -4.51 3.58 18.25
N ARG A 227 -4.57 2.27 18.47
CA ARG A 227 -5.48 1.57 19.40
C ARG A 227 -6.95 1.93 19.18
N LEU A 228 -7.41 1.90 17.93
CA LEU A 228 -8.79 2.27 17.56
C LEU A 228 -9.87 1.58 18.42
N GLY A 229 -9.69 0.30 18.77
CA GLY A 229 -10.62 -0.46 19.59
C GLY A 229 -10.42 -0.32 21.10
N GLU A 230 -9.60 0.62 21.57
CA GLU A 230 -9.45 0.91 23.00
C GLU A 230 -10.80 1.29 23.63
N GLY A 231 -11.19 0.57 24.67
CA GLY A 231 -12.49 0.75 25.34
C GLY A 231 -13.70 0.25 24.55
N LEU A 232 -13.49 -0.40 23.39
CA LEU A 232 -14.58 -0.95 22.60
C LEU A 232 -15.13 -2.23 23.24
N GLN A 233 -16.40 -2.17 23.65
CA GLN A 233 -17.17 -3.34 24.07
C GLN A 233 -18.04 -3.85 22.92
N GLU A 234 -18.53 -5.08 23.02
CA GLU A 234 -19.44 -5.65 22.03
C GLU A 234 -20.72 -4.81 21.91
N GLY A 235 -21.02 -4.29 20.71
CA GLY A 235 -22.12 -3.34 20.46
C GLY A 235 -21.86 -1.90 20.95
N GLY A 236 -20.69 -1.63 21.54
CA GLY A 236 -20.26 -0.32 21.99
C GLY A 236 -19.78 0.58 20.85
N GLY A 237 -19.45 1.83 21.18
CA GLY A 237 -18.89 2.79 20.24
C GLY A 237 -17.37 2.93 20.37
N LEU A 238 -16.72 3.27 19.27
CA LEU A 238 -15.34 3.76 19.25
C LEU A 238 -15.24 5.04 20.07
N GLN A 239 -14.17 5.14 20.86
CA GLN A 239 -13.95 6.30 21.71
C GLN A 239 -13.41 7.48 20.88
N PRO A 240 -13.78 8.74 21.21
CA PRO A 240 -13.38 9.91 20.43
C PRO A 240 -11.87 10.09 20.25
N GLU A 241 -11.09 9.80 21.29
CA GLU A 241 -9.65 9.99 21.27
C GLU A 241 -8.94 8.95 20.35
N PRO A 242 -9.17 7.63 20.47
CA PRO A 242 -8.68 6.65 19.49
C PRO A 242 -9.13 6.93 18.06
N MET A 243 -10.36 7.40 17.85
CA MET A 243 -10.83 7.81 16.52
C MET A 243 -9.98 8.96 15.98
N ALA A 244 -9.78 10.02 16.76
CA ALA A 244 -8.99 11.19 16.34
C ALA A 244 -7.55 10.80 15.96
N ARG A 245 -6.87 10.01 16.80
CA ARG A 245 -5.51 9.50 16.51
C ARG A 245 -5.47 8.65 15.24
N THR A 246 -6.48 7.79 15.04
CA THR A 246 -6.54 6.93 13.85
C THR A 246 -6.81 7.72 12.57
N VAL A 247 -7.67 8.74 12.64
CA VAL A 247 -7.92 9.63 11.49
C VAL A 247 -6.67 10.43 11.14
N GLU A 248 -5.91 10.91 12.12
CA GLU A 248 -4.64 11.59 11.90
C GLU A 248 -3.62 10.66 11.22
N ALA A 249 -3.43 9.43 11.74
CA ALA A 249 -2.55 8.45 11.13
C ALA A 249 -2.93 8.13 9.66
N ILE A 250 -4.22 7.98 9.36
CA ILE A 250 -4.69 7.73 7.99
C ILE A 250 -4.47 8.96 7.10
N SER A 251 -4.65 10.17 7.61
CA SER A 251 -4.34 11.42 6.90
C SER A 251 -2.87 11.46 6.51
N ASP A 252 -1.96 11.21 7.45
CA ASP A 252 -0.52 11.21 7.20
C ASP A 252 -0.09 10.12 6.20
N MET A 253 -0.76 8.97 6.23
CA MET A 253 -0.57 7.89 5.24
C MET A 253 -1.08 8.28 3.85
N ALA A 254 -2.20 9.00 3.76
CA ALA A 254 -2.71 9.53 2.49
C ALA A 254 -1.78 10.60 1.90
N ASP A 255 -1.25 11.49 2.74
CA ASP A 255 -0.27 12.50 2.33
C ASP A 255 1.04 11.84 1.87
N GLU A 256 1.50 10.80 2.58
CA GLU A 256 2.66 10.01 2.15
C GLU A 256 2.40 9.29 0.82
N ALA A 257 1.22 8.71 0.62
CA ALA A 257 0.85 8.10 -0.65
C ALA A 257 0.88 9.14 -1.80
N CYS A 258 0.44 10.37 -1.53
CA CYS A 258 0.54 11.48 -2.49
C CYS A 258 2.01 11.77 -2.85
N ARG A 259 2.89 11.96 -1.84
CA ARG A 259 4.33 12.18 -2.04
C ARG A 259 5.02 11.04 -2.79
N GLN A 260 4.62 9.79 -2.51
CA GLN A 260 5.13 8.59 -3.17
C GLN A 260 4.53 8.35 -4.56
N ARG A 261 3.67 9.26 -5.04
CA ARG A 261 3.00 9.19 -6.35
C ARG A 261 2.18 7.91 -6.53
N VAL A 262 1.58 7.42 -5.44
CA VAL A 262 0.67 6.27 -5.43
C VAL A 262 -0.59 6.57 -6.23
N ALA A 263 -0.86 5.81 -7.29
CA ALA A 263 -1.99 6.07 -8.18
C ALA A 263 -3.35 5.70 -7.57
N ALA A 264 -3.37 4.73 -6.67
CA ALA A 264 -4.58 4.26 -6.00
C ALA A 264 -4.27 3.73 -4.61
N ILE A 265 -5.20 3.98 -3.67
CA ILE A 265 -5.15 3.47 -2.30
C ILE A 265 -6.32 2.52 -2.12
N ALA A 266 -6.06 1.29 -1.67
CA ALA A 266 -7.08 0.39 -1.15
C ALA A 266 -7.01 0.40 0.38
N ALA A 267 -8.01 0.98 1.04
CA ALA A 267 -8.10 0.94 2.50
C ALA A 267 -9.13 -0.09 2.95
N VAL A 268 -8.79 -0.91 3.95
CA VAL A 268 -9.68 -1.90 4.54
C VAL A 268 -9.80 -1.72 6.05
N GLY A 269 -11.00 -1.97 6.58
CA GLY A 269 -11.32 -1.96 8.00
C GLY A 269 -11.64 -3.36 8.51
N THR A 270 -11.12 -3.72 9.68
CA THR A 270 -11.27 -5.08 10.25
C THR A 270 -12.22 -5.11 11.48
N ALA A 271 -11.98 -6.01 12.43
CA ALA A 271 -12.88 -6.32 13.53
C ALA A 271 -13.35 -5.10 14.34
N GLY A 272 -12.45 -4.17 14.67
CA GLY A 272 -12.81 -2.98 15.45
C GLY A 272 -13.90 -2.13 14.78
N LEU A 273 -13.84 -1.95 13.46
CA LEU A 273 -14.83 -1.18 12.70
C LEU A 273 -16.13 -1.97 12.48
N ARG A 274 -16.06 -3.29 12.33
CA ARG A 274 -17.26 -4.15 12.24
C ARG A 274 -18.08 -4.16 13.53
N MET A 275 -17.41 -4.16 14.68
CA MET A 275 -18.06 -4.30 16.00
C MET A 275 -18.66 -2.99 16.52
N ALA A 276 -18.12 -1.86 16.09
CA ALA A 276 -18.50 -0.56 16.62
C ALA A 276 -19.82 -0.05 16.05
N SER A 277 -20.72 0.40 16.94
CA SER A 277 -22.01 1.00 16.54
C SER A 277 -21.87 2.30 15.73
N ASN A 278 -20.77 3.03 15.92
CA ASN A 278 -20.40 4.25 15.19
C ASN A 278 -19.28 4.01 14.14
N GLY A 279 -19.04 2.76 13.72
CA GLY A 279 -18.01 2.45 12.72
C GLY A 279 -18.27 3.12 11.37
N ALA A 280 -19.53 3.20 10.92
CA ALA A 280 -19.91 3.88 9.68
C ALA A 280 -19.63 5.39 9.73
N ASP A 281 -19.87 6.03 10.87
CA ASP A 281 -19.58 7.46 11.07
C ASP A 281 -18.07 7.73 11.02
N PHE A 282 -17.26 6.83 11.59
CA PHE A 282 -15.81 6.89 11.48
C PHE A 282 -15.35 6.82 10.02
N VAL A 283 -15.86 5.84 9.25
CA VAL A 283 -15.52 5.66 7.83
C VAL A 283 -15.91 6.90 7.01
N ALA A 284 -17.12 7.42 7.22
CA ALA A 284 -17.56 8.65 6.55
C ALA A 284 -16.68 9.86 6.92
N GLY A 285 -16.25 9.96 8.19
CA GLY A 285 -15.32 10.97 8.66
C GLY A 285 -13.94 10.89 7.99
N VAL A 286 -13.38 9.68 7.85
CA VAL A 286 -12.12 9.46 7.13
C VAL A 286 -12.25 9.86 5.67
N ARG A 287 -13.31 9.41 4.98
CA ARG A 287 -13.54 9.78 3.57
C ARG A 287 -13.65 11.28 3.38
N LYS A 288 -14.37 11.97 4.27
CA LYS A 288 -14.54 13.43 4.21
C LYS A 288 -13.21 14.18 4.44
N ARG A 289 -12.39 13.72 5.38
CA ARG A 289 -11.16 14.41 5.79
C ARG A 289 -9.95 14.07 4.92
N CYS A 290 -9.79 12.80 4.55
CA CYS A 290 -8.58 12.28 3.92
C CYS A 290 -8.81 11.82 2.48
N GLY A 291 -10.07 11.75 2.01
CA GLY A 291 -10.39 11.27 0.67
C GLY A 291 -10.20 9.76 0.49
N VAL A 292 -9.92 9.04 1.58
CA VAL A 292 -9.72 7.58 1.61
C VAL A 292 -11.06 6.89 1.87
N ASP A 293 -11.46 6.00 0.97
CA ASP A 293 -12.62 5.13 1.17
C ASP A 293 -12.19 3.82 1.84
N ILE A 294 -12.73 3.53 3.03
CA ILE A 294 -12.41 2.33 3.80
C ILE A 294 -13.48 1.27 3.54
N ASP A 295 -13.07 0.15 2.96
CA ASP A 295 -13.93 -1.02 2.82
C ASP A 295 -13.88 -1.87 4.10
N VAL A 296 -14.99 -1.93 4.85
CA VAL A 296 -15.08 -2.74 6.06
C VAL A 296 -15.33 -4.19 5.65
N ILE A 297 -14.25 -4.97 5.54
CA ILE A 297 -14.29 -6.34 5.04
C ILE A 297 -14.84 -7.31 6.09
N SER A 298 -15.41 -8.43 5.63
CA SER A 298 -15.86 -9.51 6.52
C SER A 298 -14.67 -10.18 7.23
N GLY A 299 -14.94 -10.86 8.36
CA GLY A 299 -13.90 -11.66 9.02
C GLY A 299 -13.42 -12.85 8.18
N GLU A 300 -14.28 -13.35 7.28
CA GLU A 300 -13.99 -14.41 6.32
C GLU A 300 -13.05 -13.91 5.22
N ASP A 301 -13.31 -12.72 4.65
CA ASP A 301 -12.43 -12.09 3.66
C ASP A 301 -11.08 -11.73 4.25
N GLU A 302 -11.07 -11.17 5.46
CA GLU A 302 -9.84 -10.89 6.20
C GLU A 302 -8.97 -12.14 6.34
N ALA A 303 -9.59 -13.27 6.73
CA ALA A 303 -8.92 -14.56 6.85
C ALA A 303 -8.40 -15.08 5.50
N ARG A 304 -9.26 -15.06 4.48
CA ARG A 304 -8.95 -15.56 3.13
C ARG A 304 -7.79 -14.79 2.51
N LEU A 305 -7.83 -13.45 2.57
CA LEU A 305 -6.80 -12.58 2.00
C LEU A 305 -5.46 -12.76 2.73
N ALA A 306 -5.47 -12.80 4.06
CA ALA A 306 -4.26 -13.05 4.84
C ALA A 306 -3.67 -14.46 4.56
N TYR A 307 -4.51 -15.49 4.47
CA TYR A 307 -4.10 -16.86 4.16
C TYR A 307 -3.49 -16.98 2.75
N ARG A 308 -4.13 -16.38 1.73
CA ARG A 308 -3.60 -16.33 0.37
C ARG A 308 -2.25 -15.63 0.33
N ALA A 309 -2.15 -14.45 0.92
CA ALA A 309 -0.90 -13.70 0.98
C ALA A 309 0.23 -14.48 1.67
N ALA A 310 -0.10 -15.19 2.74
CA ALA A 310 0.88 -15.97 3.50
C ALA A 310 1.38 -17.20 2.76
N THR A 311 0.57 -17.78 1.88
CA THR A 311 0.90 -19.02 1.14
C THR A 311 1.37 -18.76 -0.29
N GLU A 312 1.26 -17.52 -0.77
CA GLU A 312 1.65 -17.11 -2.12
C GLU A 312 3.14 -17.37 -2.39
N GLY A 313 3.43 -18.02 -3.53
CA GLY A 313 4.80 -18.34 -3.95
C GLY A 313 5.50 -19.42 -3.11
N LEU A 314 4.84 -19.97 -2.09
CA LEU A 314 5.43 -20.97 -1.19
C LEU A 314 5.21 -22.43 -1.61
N GLY A 315 4.50 -22.66 -2.73
CA GLY A 315 4.22 -23.99 -3.28
C GLY A 315 3.11 -24.76 -2.55
N ALA A 316 2.94 -26.03 -2.92
CA ALA A 316 1.92 -26.99 -2.46
C ALA A 316 0.46 -26.75 -2.95
N SER A 317 -0.06 -27.74 -3.66
CA SER A 317 -1.45 -27.79 -4.13
C SER A 317 -2.41 -28.42 -3.11
N GLY A 318 -1.91 -29.12 -2.09
CA GLY A 318 -2.71 -29.87 -1.13
C GLY A 318 -2.90 -29.17 0.22
N ALA A 319 -2.97 -29.98 1.28
CA ALA A 319 -3.30 -29.55 2.63
C ALA A 319 -2.23 -28.62 3.23
N ARG A 320 -2.65 -27.43 3.68
CA ARG A 320 -1.78 -26.39 4.23
C ARG A 320 -2.23 -26.01 5.64
N VAL A 321 -1.28 -25.63 6.48
CA VAL A 321 -1.54 -25.02 7.79
C VAL A 321 -0.78 -23.71 7.88
N VAL A 322 -1.50 -22.63 8.14
CA VAL A 322 -0.92 -21.34 8.49
C VAL A 322 -1.11 -21.14 9.99
N PHE A 323 -0.03 -20.83 10.71
CA PHE A 323 -0.10 -20.45 12.11
C PHE A 323 0.46 -19.04 12.32
N ASP A 324 -0.20 -18.22 13.13
CA ASP A 324 0.27 -16.90 13.56
C ASP A 324 0.45 -16.91 15.07
N THR A 325 1.67 -16.66 15.55
CA THR A 325 2.00 -16.70 16.97
C THR A 325 2.20 -15.28 17.51
N GLY A 326 1.30 -14.87 18.41
CA GLY A 326 1.37 -13.59 19.09
C GLY A 326 1.85 -13.68 20.55
N GLY A 327 1.75 -12.56 21.26
CA GLY A 327 2.08 -12.50 22.69
C GLY A 327 1.08 -13.25 23.58
N GLY A 328 -0.22 -13.14 23.31
CA GLY A 328 -1.28 -13.71 24.15
C GLY A 328 -2.02 -14.93 23.57
N SER A 329 -1.94 -15.15 22.26
CA SER A 329 -2.65 -16.24 21.59
C SER A 329 -1.95 -16.64 20.29
N SER A 330 -2.35 -17.80 19.76
CA SER A 330 -1.91 -18.31 18.48
C SER A 330 -3.13 -18.66 17.64
N GLN A 331 -3.13 -18.27 16.37
CA GLN A 331 -4.20 -18.55 15.43
C GLN A 331 -3.72 -19.63 14.44
N PHE A 332 -4.64 -20.51 14.07
CA PHE A 332 -4.40 -21.56 13.10
C PHE A 332 -5.46 -21.50 12.01
N THR A 333 -5.01 -21.58 10.75
CA THR A 333 -5.84 -21.66 9.57
C THR A 333 -5.43 -22.88 8.77
N PHE A 334 -6.31 -23.87 8.72
CA PHE A 334 -6.18 -25.06 7.90
C PHE A 334 -6.85 -24.79 6.56
N GLY A 335 -6.19 -25.13 5.48
CA GLY A 335 -6.72 -24.95 4.14
C GLY A 335 -6.27 -26.03 3.18
N ASN A 336 -6.87 -26.01 2.00
CA ASN A 336 -6.50 -26.86 0.87
C ASN A 336 -6.50 -26.01 -0.39
N GLY A 337 -5.37 -25.90 -1.06
CA GLY A 337 -5.24 -24.86 -2.06
C GLY A 337 -5.48 -23.47 -1.44
N ASP A 338 -6.22 -22.63 -2.17
CA ASP A 338 -6.58 -21.27 -1.74
C ASP A 338 -7.86 -21.21 -0.87
N GLU A 339 -8.43 -22.37 -0.54
CA GLU A 339 -9.63 -22.49 0.29
C GLU A 339 -9.25 -22.65 1.77
N VAL A 340 -9.89 -21.84 2.62
CA VAL A 340 -9.81 -21.99 4.07
C VAL A 340 -10.85 -23.00 4.53
N VAL A 341 -10.41 -24.10 5.15
CA VAL A 341 -11.26 -25.21 5.62
C VAL A 341 -11.67 -25.02 7.08
N GLU A 342 -10.72 -24.65 7.95
CA GLU A 342 -10.98 -24.43 9.36
C GLU A 342 -10.09 -23.30 9.89
N ARG A 343 -10.62 -22.47 10.78
CA ARG A 343 -9.84 -21.50 11.54
C ARG A 343 -10.19 -21.57 13.02
N PHE A 344 -9.16 -21.45 13.86
CA PHE A 344 -9.37 -21.27 15.29
C PHE A 344 -8.23 -20.51 15.95
N SER A 345 -8.48 -20.08 17.18
CA SER A 345 -7.52 -19.42 18.06
C SER A 345 -7.39 -20.22 19.36
N VAL A 346 -6.18 -20.28 19.91
CA VAL A 346 -5.88 -20.87 21.21
C VAL A 346 -5.12 -19.85 22.06
N PRO A 347 -5.32 -19.80 23.39
CA PRO A 347 -4.68 -18.82 24.27
C PRO A 347 -3.20 -19.14 24.53
N VAL A 348 -2.46 -19.59 23.52
CA VAL A 348 -1.04 -19.92 23.61
C VAL A 348 -0.24 -18.78 22.99
N GLY A 349 0.56 -18.07 23.77
CA GLY A 349 1.35 -16.95 23.28
C GLY A 349 2.62 -16.72 24.08
N ALA A 350 3.59 -16.07 23.47
CA ALA A 350 4.93 -15.93 24.02
C ALA A 350 4.96 -15.18 25.36
N VAL A 351 4.20 -14.09 25.51
CA VAL A 351 4.13 -13.29 26.75
C VAL A 351 3.55 -14.14 27.88
N ARG A 352 2.44 -14.83 27.62
CA ARG A 352 1.73 -15.65 28.61
C ARG A 352 2.63 -16.72 29.24
N PHE A 353 3.40 -17.42 28.41
CA PHE A 353 4.30 -18.47 28.88
C PHE A 353 5.60 -17.91 29.47
N THR A 354 6.06 -16.74 29.00
CA THR A 354 7.19 -16.03 29.61
C THR A 354 6.87 -15.66 31.05
N GLU A 355 5.74 -15.00 31.30
CA GLU A 355 5.31 -14.59 32.64
C GLU A 355 5.06 -15.79 33.56
N ARG A 356 4.46 -16.86 33.04
CA ARG A 356 4.10 -18.04 33.83
C ARG A 356 5.31 -18.85 34.29
N TYR A 357 6.37 -18.91 33.48
CA TYR A 357 7.53 -19.77 33.72
C TYR A 357 8.86 -19.00 33.92
N GLY A 358 8.84 -17.66 33.90
CA GLY A 358 10.03 -16.82 34.04
C GLY A 358 11.04 -17.00 32.90
N LEU A 359 10.53 -17.12 31.66
CA LEU A 359 11.37 -17.45 30.48
C LEU A 359 12.19 -16.26 29.96
N ASP A 360 12.08 -15.10 30.57
CA ASP A 360 12.89 -13.90 30.33
C ASP A 360 14.27 -14.00 31.01
N ALA A 361 14.44 -14.90 31.99
CA ALA A 361 15.71 -15.19 32.65
C ALA A 361 16.43 -16.41 32.04
N THR A 362 17.62 -16.71 32.57
CA THR A 362 18.28 -18.00 32.33
C THR A 362 17.47 -19.12 32.98
N VAL A 363 17.13 -20.19 32.24
CA VAL A 363 16.30 -21.29 32.74
C VAL A 363 16.98 -22.65 32.61
N SER A 364 16.70 -23.52 33.57
CA SER A 364 17.17 -24.91 33.56
C SER A 364 16.37 -25.75 32.55
N GLU A 365 16.92 -26.91 32.17
CA GLU A 365 16.24 -27.87 31.29
C GLU A 365 14.92 -28.37 31.89
N ALA A 366 14.83 -28.48 33.23
CA ALA A 366 13.60 -28.88 33.91
C ALA A 366 12.47 -27.86 33.71
N VAL A 367 12.76 -26.56 33.90
CA VAL A 367 11.78 -25.47 33.69
C VAL A 367 11.37 -25.40 32.22
N LEU A 368 12.33 -25.57 31.31
CA LEU A 368 12.03 -25.60 29.88
C LEU A 368 11.11 -26.77 29.50
N ALA A 369 11.37 -27.96 30.03
CA ALA A 369 10.52 -29.13 29.81
C ALA A 369 9.10 -28.91 30.36
N GLU A 370 8.96 -28.36 31.56
CA GLU A 370 7.65 -28.01 32.14
C GLU A 370 6.88 -27.00 31.27
N ALA A 371 7.57 -26.00 30.71
CA ALA A 371 6.96 -25.03 29.81
C ALA A 371 6.50 -25.68 28.49
N LEU A 372 7.34 -26.54 27.88
CA LEU A 372 7.01 -27.26 26.66
C LEU A 372 5.80 -28.20 26.86
N ASP A 373 5.76 -28.93 27.96
CA ASP A 373 4.62 -29.82 28.30
C ASP A 373 3.33 -29.03 28.48
N ALA A 374 3.38 -27.88 29.15
CA ALA A 374 2.21 -27.03 29.32
C ALA A 374 1.73 -26.40 28.00
N ILE A 375 2.65 -25.96 27.14
CA ILE A 375 2.33 -25.49 25.79
C ILE A 375 1.68 -26.64 25.00
N ALA A 376 2.22 -27.86 25.10
CA ALA A 376 1.69 -29.03 24.40
C ALA A 376 0.27 -29.40 24.87
N GLY A 377 -0.04 -29.24 26.15
CA GLY A 377 -1.38 -29.41 26.70
C GLY A 377 -2.37 -28.36 26.16
N ASP A 378 -1.98 -27.08 26.17
CA ASP A 378 -2.81 -25.98 25.67
C ASP A 378 -2.98 -26.01 24.13
N LEU A 379 -2.08 -26.70 23.41
CA LEU A 379 -2.16 -26.95 21.97
C LEU A 379 -2.85 -28.28 21.59
N SER A 380 -3.54 -28.94 22.52
CA SER A 380 -4.20 -30.25 22.28
C SER A 380 -5.21 -30.29 21.13
N ARG A 381 -5.74 -29.14 20.68
CA ARG A 381 -6.60 -29.06 19.48
C ARG A 381 -5.87 -29.46 18.17
N LEU A 382 -4.54 -29.50 18.19
CA LEU A 382 -3.71 -30.00 17.09
C LEU A 382 -3.50 -31.52 17.14
N ASP A 383 -3.87 -32.20 18.23
CA ASP A 383 -3.61 -33.63 18.40
C ASP A 383 -4.33 -34.47 17.34
N GLY A 384 -3.61 -35.45 16.78
CA GLY A 384 -4.16 -36.42 15.83
C GLY A 384 -4.51 -35.84 14.45
N ARG A 385 -4.12 -34.59 14.16
CA ARG A 385 -4.32 -34.00 12.84
C ARG A 385 -3.41 -34.67 11.80
N PRO A 386 -3.85 -34.84 10.54
CA PRO A 386 -2.99 -35.30 9.46
C PRO A 386 -1.80 -34.37 9.25
N THR A 387 -0.65 -34.94 8.89
CA THR A 387 0.54 -34.16 8.53
C THR A 387 0.24 -33.33 7.27
N PRO A 388 0.35 -31.98 7.34
CA PRO A 388 0.11 -31.13 6.17
C PRO A 388 1.30 -31.18 5.19
N GLU A 389 1.03 -30.88 3.92
CA GLU A 389 2.07 -30.76 2.88
C GLU A 389 2.89 -29.48 3.03
N LEU A 390 2.28 -28.42 3.56
CA LEU A 390 2.92 -27.14 3.81
C LEU A 390 2.49 -26.57 5.16
N VAL A 391 3.48 -26.17 5.96
CA VAL A 391 3.27 -25.36 7.16
C VAL A 391 3.88 -23.99 6.94
N VAL A 392 3.10 -22.95 7.20
CA VAL A 392 3.55 -21.55 7.14
C VAL A 392 3.40 -20.92 8.52
N GLY A 393 4.46 -20.29 9.00
CA GLY A 393 4.48 -19.57 10.27
C GLY A 393 4.54 -18.06 10.06
N LEU A 394 3.77 -17.34 10.87
CA LEU A 394 3.73 -15.88 10.95
C LEU A 394 3.94 -15.42 12.39
N GLY A 395 4.17 -14.11 12.52
CA GLY A 395 4.26 -13.43 13.79
C GLY A 395 5.69 -13.13 14.21
N GLY A 396 5.82 -12.24 15.19
CA GLY A 396 7.12 -11.68 15.57
C GLY A 396 8.13 -12.71 16.03
N ALA A 397 7.71 -13.77 16.73
CA ALA A 397 8.63 -14.83 17.14
C ALA A 397 9.20 -15.56 15.93
N VAL A 398 8.34 -15.93 14.97
CA VAL A 398 8.74 -16.62 13.74
C VAL A 398 9.72 -15.79 12.90
N THR A 399 9.41 -14.51 12.66
CA THR A 399 10.30 -13.66 11.86
C THR A 399 11.62 -13.36 12.55
N ASN A 400 11.65 -13.28 13.89
CA ASN A 400 12.90 -13.15 14.65
C ASN A 400 13.73 -14.45 14.63
N LEU A 401 13.11 -15.63 14.71
CA LEU A 401 13.84 -16.91 14.55
C LEU A 401 14.56 -16.96 13.19
N ALA A 402 13.88 -16.56 12.11
CA ALA A 402 14.49 -16.47 10.78
C ALA A 402 15.60 -15.40 10.71
N ALA A 403 15.38 -14.22 11.29
CA ALA A 403 16.38 -13.16 11.30
C ALA A 403 17.67 -13.57 12.05
N VAL A 404 17.53 -14.29 13.18
CA VAL A 404 18.65 -14.82 13.96
C VAL A 404 19.37 -15.94 13.21
N MET A 405 18.64 -16.82 12.51
CA MET A 405 19.24 -17.86 11.66
C MET A 405 20.14 -17.24 10.58
N HIS A 406 19.71 -16.13 9.97
CA HIS A 406 20.47 -15.41 8.95
C HIS A 406 21.49 -14.41 9.50
N GLY A 407 21.52 -14.18 10.83
CA GLY A 407 22.41 -13.20 11.45
C GLY A 407 22.19 -11.76 10.95
N LEU A 408 20.93 -11.38 10.71
CA LEU A 408 20.60 -10.08 10.11
C LEU A 408 20.93 -8.91 11.04
N THR A 409 21.82 -8.02 10.61
CA THR A 409 22.10 -6.75 11.31
C THR A 409 21.03 -5.69 11.05
N ARG A 410 20.31 -5.81 9.93
CA ARG A 410 19.13 -5.02 9.58
C ARG A 410 18.05 -5.96 9.08
N TYR A 411 16.82 -5.76 9.55
CA TYR A 411 15.67 -6.54 9.10
C TYR A 411 15.45 -6.36 7.59
N ASP A 412 15.31 -7.47 6.88
CA ASP A 412 15.08 -7.53 5.44
C ASP A 412 13.90 -8.48 5.15
N PRO A 413 12.71 -7.94 4.84
CA PRO A 413 11.51 -8.74 4.54
C PRO A 413 11.72 -9.77 3.42
N ASP A 414 12.54 -9.45 2.42
CA ASP A 414 12.76 -10.30 1.24
C ASP A 414 13.61 -11.52 1.59
N VAL A 415 14.51 -11.40 2.57
CA VAL A 415 15.26 -12.53 3.14
C VAL A 415 14.38 -13.38 4.05
N ILE A 416 13.49 -12.74 4.82
CA ILE A 416 12.60 -13.43 5.77
C ILE A 416 11.51 -14.23 5.05
N GLN A 417 10.89 -13.65 4.03
CA GLN A 417 9.81 -14.29 3.29
C GLN A 417 10.27 -15.60 2.64
N GLY A 418 9.57 -16.68 2.94
CA GLY A 418 9.84 -18.01 2.38
C GLY A 418 11.01 -18.75 3.02
N THR A 419 11.69 -18.16 4.00
CA THR A 419 12.75 -18.85 4.77
C THR A 419 12.22 -20.16 5.33
N VAL A 420 12.98 -21.25 5.17
CA VAL A 420 12.68 -22.55 5.77
C VAL A 420 13.35 -22.61 7.14
N LEU A 421 12.55 -22.75 8.20
CA LEU A 421 13.05 -22.99 9.56
C LEU A 421 12.90 -24.47 9.89
N GLU A 422 14.03 -25.13 10.10
CA GLU A 422 14.10 -26.53 10.52
C GLU A 422 14.04 -26.64 12.05
N ARG A 423 13.53 -27.77 12.52
CA ARG A 423 13.43 -28.11 13.94
C ARG A 423 14.77 -27.97 14.66
N ASP A 424 15.85 -28.44 14.06
CA ASP A 424 17.19 -28.43 14.66
C ASP A 424 17.70 -26.98 14.87
N GLU A 425 17.38 -26.08 13.95
CA GLU A 425 17.71 -24.66 14.10
C GLU A 425 16.91 -24.01 15.23
N ILE A 426 15.64 -24.38 15.39
CA ILE A 426 14.80 -23.90 16.49
C ILE A 426 15.33 -24.43 17.83
N ASP A 427 15.72 -25.70 17.89
CA ASP A 427 16.29 -26.31 19.09
C ASP A 427 17.64 -25.66 19.46
N ARG A 428 18.49 -25.36 18.48
CA ARG A 428 19.72 -24.57 18.67
C ARG A 428 19.42 -23.19 19.26
N GLN A 429 18.40 -22.50 18.75
CA GLN A 429 18.02 -21.18 19.24
C GLN A 429 17.38 -21.25 20.64
N ILE A 430 16.57 -22.27 20.95
CA ILE A 430 16.05 -22.50 22.31
C ILE A 430 17.20 -22.65 23.31
N GLU A 431 18.24 -23.43 22.96
CA GLU A 431 19.45 -23.57 23.77
C GLU A 431 20.19 -22.23 23.95
N LEU A 432 20.35 -21.47 22.88
CA LEU A 432 20.95 -20.13 22.91
C LEU A 432 20.20 -19.19 23.86
N TYR A 433 18.87 -19.19 23.81
CA TYR A 433 18.03 -18.30 24.59
C TYR A 433 17.91 -18.73 26.04
N ARG A 434 17.74 -20.03 26.35
CA ARG A 434 17.58 -20.50 27.73
C ARG A 434 18.82 -20.23 28.60
N THR A 435 20.00 -20.17 27.98
CA THR A 435 21.28 -19.94 28.67
C THR A 435 21.63 -18.46 28.83
N ARG A 436 20.75 -17.55 28.40
CA ARG A 436 20.91 -16.10 28.48
C ARG A 436 19.69 -15.45 29.10
N ASP A 437 19.88 -14.40 29.88
CA ASP A 437 18.77 -13.53 30.30
C ASP A 437 18.36 -12.57 29.17
N ALA A 438 17.26 -11.84 29.37
CA ALA A 438 16.75 -10.88 28.40
C ALA A 438 17.77 -9.82 27.99
N GLU A 439 18.63 -9.37 28.91
CA GLU A 439 19.64 -8.35 28.60
C GLU A 439 20.71 -8.91 27.66
N GLN A 440 21.23 -10.09 27.95
CA GLN A 440 22.19 -10.78 27.09
C GLN A 440 21.59 -11.17 25.73
N ARG A 441 20.27 -11.42 25.66
CA ARG A 441 19.59 -11.71 24.40
C ARG A 441 19.49 -10.48 23.50
N ARG A 442 19.40 -9.25 24.04
CA ARG A 442 19.33 -8.01 23.24
C ARG A 442 20.54 -7.80 22.34
N SER A 443 21.67 -8.45 22.62
CA SER A 443 22.88 -8.38 21.79
C SER A 443 23.00 -9.51 20.76
N ILE A 444 21.96 -10.35 20.58
CA ILE A 444 21.97 -11.41 19.56
C ILE A 444 21.62 -10.79 18.21
N ASP A 445 22.50 -10.95 17.21
CA ASP A 445 22.25 -10.49 15.84
C ASP A 445 20.97 -11.14 15.27
N GLY A 446 20.14 -10.33 14.62
CA GLY A 446 18.83 -10.73 14.11
C GLY A 446 17.69 -10.65 15.13
N LEU A 447 17.97 -10.62 16.44
CA LEU A 447 16.93 -10.53 17.47
C LEU A 447 16.59 -9.07 17.77
N GLN A 448 15.34 -8.69 17.52
CA GLN A 448 14.84 -7.36 17.89
C GLN A 448 14.90 -7.18 19.41
N PRO A 449 15.49 -6.08 19.93
CA PRO A 449 15.65 -5.89 21.37
C PRO A 449 14.34 -5.94 22.17
N GLN A 450 13.23 -5.47 21.58
CA GLN A 450 11.90 -5.50 22.20
C GLN A 450 11.31 -6.92 22.30
N ARG A 451 11.92 -7.91 21.66
CA ARG A 451 11.49 -9.32 21.68
C ARG A 451 12.33 -10.20 22.58
N ALA A 452 13.46 -9.70 23.09
CA ALA A 452 14.42 -10.47 23.88
C ALA A 452 13.82 -11.17 25.11
N GLU A 453 12.85 -10.52 25.78
CA GLU A 453 12.18 -11.08 26.96
C GLU A 453 11.33 -12.31 26.62
N VAL A 454 10.66 -12.29 25.45
CA VAL A 454 9.62 -13.27 25.11
C VAL A 454 10.05 -14.31 24.09
N ILE A 455 11.23 -14.15 23.46
CA ILE A 455 11.66 -14.98 22.33
C ILE A 455 11.81 -16.46 22.69
N LEU A 456 12.27 -16.79 23.91
CA LEU A 456 12.40 -18.18 24.35
C LEU A 456 11.05 -18.88 24.36
N ALA A 457 10.02 -18.25 24.94
CA ALA A 457 8.67 -18.78 24.94
C ALA A 457 8.11 -18.90 23.51
N GLY A 458 8.35 -17.90 22.66
CA GLY A 458 7.97 -17.94 21.25
C GLY A 458 8.58 -19.14 20.50
N ALA A 459 9.88 -19.39 20.70
CA ALA A 459 10.58 -20.54 20.12
C ALA A 459 10.00 -21.86 20.62
N CYS A 460 9.68 -21.97 21.91
CA CYS A 460 9.03 -23.15 22.49
C CYS A 460 7.65 -23.40 21.87
N VAL A 461 6.85 -22.35 21.65
CA VAL A 461 5.54 -22.48 20.99
C VAL A 461 5.69 -23.02 19.56
N VAL A 462 6.59 -22.44 18.76
CA VAL A 462 6.85 -22.89 17.39
C VAL A 462 7.35 -24.34 17.38
N ARG A 463 8.26 -24.69 18.28
CA ARG A 463 8.81 -26.04 18.42
C ARG A 463 7.73 -27.08 18.74
N THR A 464 6.80 -26.74 19.63
CA THR A 464 5.68 -27.60 19.97
C THR A 464 4.67 -27.72 18.83
N ILE A 465 4.43 -26.65 18.07
CA ILE A 465 3.56 -26.69 16.87
C ILE A 465 4.12 -27.69 15.84
N LEU A 466 5.42 -27.64 15.54
CA LEU A 466 6.07 -28.60 14.63
C LEU A 466 5.90 -30.04 15.11
N ALA A 467 6.08 -30.29 16.41
CA ALA A 467 5.91 -31.61 17.00
C ALA A 467 4.47 -32.11 16.89
N LYS A 468 3.48 -31.25 17.16
CA LYS A 468 2.05 -31.59 17.08
C LYS A 468 1.58 -31.84 15.65
N LEU A 469 2.13 -31.13 14.67
CA LEU A 469 1.83 -31.30 13.24
C LEU A 469 2.66 -32.41 12.59
N ALA A 470 3.56 -33.05 13.33
CA ALA A 470 4.47 -34.10 12.85
C ALA A 470 5.28 -33.69 11.61
N VAL A 471 5.85 -32.47 11.64
CA VAL A 471 6.74 -31.94 10.60
C VAL A 471 8.09 -31.52 11.19
N ASP A 472 9.13 -31.53 10.36
CA ASP A 472 10.49 -31.18 10.76
C ASP A 472 10.90 -29.76 10.34
N SER A 473 10.09 -29.10 9.52
CA SER A 473 10.32 -27.72 9.10
C SER A 473 9.03 -27.01 8.73
N PHE A 474 9.10 -25.69 8.63
CA PHE A 474 8.03 -24.84 8.12
C PHE A 474 8.60 -23.65 7.35
N ARG A 475 7.77 -22.99 6.53
CA ARG A 475 8.15 -21.76 5.82
C ARG A 475 7.69 -20.52 6.57
N VAL A 476 8.52 -19.50 6.60
CA VAL A 476 8.20 -18.21 7.21
C VAL A 476 7.45 -17.33 6.20
N SER A 477 6.41 -16.64 6.67
CA SER A 477 5.77 -15.57 5.91
C SER A 477 5.82 -14.26 6.69
N ASP A 478 6.36 -13.22 6.04
CA ASP A 478 6.22 -11.82 6.48
C ASP A 478 5.02 -11.13 5.81
N ARG A 479 4.37 -11.83 4.87
CA ARG A 479 3.14 -11.41 4.22
C ARG A 479 1.92 -11.65 5.10
N GLY A 480 0.88 -10.83 4.90
CA GLY A 480 -0.36 -10.86 5.67
C GLY A 480 -1.46 -10.05 4.98
N LEU A 481 -2.49 -9.62 5.71
CA LEU A 481 -3.69 -8.98 5.13
C LEU A 481 -3.38 -7.90 4.09
N ARG A 482 -2.51 -6.93 4.42
CA ARG A 482 -2.17 -5.81 3.51
C ARG A 482 -1.61 -6.28 2.16
N HIS A 483 -0.83 -7.36 2.15
CA HIS A 483 -0.29 -7.96 0.93
C HIS A 483 -1.38 -8.68 0.13
N GLY A 484 -2.31 -9.36 0.82
CA GLY A 484 -3.45 -10.02 0.19
C GLY A 484 -4.41 -9.02 -0.46
N VAL A 485 -4.68 -7.90 0.22
CA VAL A 485 -5.48 -6.79 -0.34
C VAL A 485 -4.77 -6.20 -1.55
N LEU A 486 -3.45 -5.99 -1.49
CA LEU A 486 -2.69 -5.44 -2.60
C LEU A 486 -2.80 -6.34 -3.84
N ALA A 487 -2.57 -7.64 -3.67
CA ALA A 487 -2.69 -8.62 -4.75
C ALA A 487 -4.12 -8.71 -5.29
N GLU A 488 -5.14 -8.76 -4.44
CA GLU A 488 -6.54 -8.87 -4.89
C GLU A 488 -7.05 -7.60 -5.59
N ARG A 489 -6.62 -6.42 -5.15
CA ARG A 489 -7.13 -5.13 -5.68
C ARG A 489 -6.33 -4.61 -6.87
N PHE A 490 -5.06 -4.99 -7.00
CA PHE A 490 -4.15 -4.39 -7.99
C PHE A 490 -3.32 -5.40 -8.79
N GLY A 491 -3.24 -6.66 -8.33
CA GLY A 491 -2.41 -7.73 -8.88
C GLY A 491 -2.98 -8.43 -10.11
#